data_AF-A0A836B9A4-F1
#
_entry.id   AF-A0A836B9A4-F1
#
_cell.length_a   1.000
_cell.length_b   1.000
_cell.length_c   1.000
_cell.angle_alpha   90.00
_cell.angle_beta   90.00
_cell.angle_gamma   90.00
#
_symmetry.space_group_name_H-M   'P 1'
#
loop_
_entity.id
_entity.type
_entity.pdbx_description
1 polymer ?
#
loop_
_entity_poly.entity_id
_entity_poly.type
_entity_poly.pdbx_seq_one_letter_code
_entity_poly.pdbx_strand_id
1 'polypeptide(L)'
;MRNPTAIFLHGAKYNSDFWLKLGTLKMVAEAGVRAMAIDLPGYGDTPALPYSDNNMRSELVRTVVEAAWARVNATVVLVSPSMSGRYSIPFLDRHGVMLTSYVAVAPIGVRDWGGPWEDTHKRVCALAVYGSKDALVPDAERLTKLFQNSWKAAEEA
;
A
#
# COMPACT_ATOMS: atom_id res chain seq x y z
N MET A 1 -16.64 -17.19 -7.09
CA MET A 1 -16.26 -15.84 -6.61
C MET A 1 -14.89 -15.51 -7.19
N ARG A 2 -14.61 -14.26 -7.56
CA ARG A 2 -13.29 -13.88 -8.08
C ARG A 2 -12.32 -13.72 -6.89
N ASN A 3 -11.10 -14.25 -7.02
CA ASN A 3 -10.11 -14.21 -5.94
C ASN A 3 -9.70 -12.76 -5.61
N PRO A 4 -9.46 -12.44 -4.32
CA PRO A 4 -8.88 -11.16 -3.93
C PRO A 4 -7.53 -10.93 -4.60
N THR A 5 -7.12 -9.67 -4.73
CA THR A 5 -5.83 -9.29 -5.32
C THR A 5 -5.07 -8.38 -4.36
N ALA A 6 -3.83 -8.74 -4.06
CA ALA A 6 -2.90 -7.96 -3.26
C ALA A 6 -1.82 -7.36 -4.15
N ILE A 7 -1.68 -6.04 -4.09
CA ILE A 7 -0.69 -5.26 -4.82
C ILE A 7 0.36 -4.78 -3.83
N PHE A 8 1.61 -5.15 -4.07
CA PHE A 8 2.74 -4.86 -3.19
C PHE A 8 3.59 -3.74 -3.79
N LEU A 9 3.69 -2.64 -3.06
CA LEU A 9 4.70 -1.62 -3.27
C LEU A 9 5.96 -1.97 -2.46
N HIS A 10 7.05 -1.20 -2.63
CA HIS A 10 8.30 -1.46 -1.91
C HIS A 10 8.88 -0.20 -1.25
N GLY A 11 9.75 -0.41 -0.27
CA GLY A 11 10.53 0.65 0.38
C GLY A 11 11.77 1.04 -0.45
N ALA A 12 12.41 2.15 -0.09
CA ALA A 12 13.54 2.72 -0.84
C ALA A 12 14.80 1.84 -0.91
N LYS A 13 14.93 0.82 -0.06
CA LYS A 13 16.07 -0.12 -0.08
C LYS A 13 15.82 -1.37 -0.93
N TYR A 14 14.59 -1.52 -1.43
CA TYR A 14 14.12 -2.74 -2.09
C TYR A 14 13.49 -2.40 -3.44
N ASN A 15 13.04 -3.44 -4.14
CA ASN A 15 12.26 -3.40 -5.37
C ASN A 15 11.23 -4.56 -5.33
N SER A 16 10.47 -4.79 -6.40
CA SER A 16 9.45 -5.84 -6.46
C SER A 16 10.01 -7.25 -6.26
N ASP A 17 11.21 -7.53 -6.79
CA ASP A 17 11.87 -8.83 -6.70
C ASP A 17 12.18 -9.23 -5.24
N PHE A 18 12.35 -8.27 -4.34
CA PHE A 18 12.48 -8.55 -2.91
C PHE A 18 11.30 -9.38 -2.37
N TRP A 19 10.06 -9.05 -2.74
CA TRP A 19 8.87 -9.79 -2.29
C TRP A 19 8.81 -11.22 -2.84
N LEU A 20 9.31 -11.40 -4.06
CA LEU A 20 9.40 -12.72 -4.67
C LEU A 20 10.43 -13.59 -3.96
N LYS A 21 11.65 -13.06 -3.75
CA LYS A 21 12.75 -13.75 -3.07
C LYS A 21 12.47 -14.03 -1.59
N LEU A 22 11.77 -13.12 -0.92
CA LEU A 22 11.31 -13.33 0.46
C LEU A 22 10.25 -14.45 0.56
N GLY A 23 9.60 -14.81 -0.56
CA GLY A 23 8.56 -15.83 -0.61
C GLY A 23 7.17 -15.32 -0.26
N THR A 24 7.01 -14.03 0.03
CA THR A 24 5.72 -13.43 0.42
C THR A 24 4.67 -13.57 -0.68
N LEU A 25 5.03 -13.31 -1.94
CA LEU A 25 4.08 -13.43 -3.05
C LEU A 25 3.57 -14.87 -3.20
N LYS A 26 4.44 -15.86 -2.98
CA LYS A 26 4.09 -17.28 -3.01
C LYS A 26 3.12 -17.64 -1.89
N MET A 27 3.42 -17.25 -0.65
CA MET A 27 2.54 -17.52 0.50
C MET A 27 1.14 -16.90 0.32
N VAL A 28 1.08 -15.67 -0.20
CA VAL A 28 -0.19 -14.98 -0.48
C VAL A 28 -0.97 -15.69 -1.60
N ALA A 29 -0.27 -16.14 -2.66
CA ALA A 29 -0.88 -16.93 -3.74
C ALA A 29 -1.43 -18.28 -3.26
N GLU A 30 -0.68 -19.00 -2.41
CA GLU A 30 -1.09 -20.27 -1.80
C GLU A 30 -2.30 -20.11 -0.87
N ALA A 31 -2.46 -18.93 -0.24
CA ALA A 31 -3.65 -18.56 0.52
C ALA A 31 -4.86 -18.17 -0.37
N GLY A 32 -4.76 -18.32 -1.69
CA GLY A 32 -5.85 -18.05 -2.64
C GLY A 32 -5.98 -16.58 -3.04
N VAL A 33 -5.02 -15.72 -2.68
CA VAL A 33 -5.01 -14.29 -3.04
C VAL A 33 -4.03 -14.08 -4.18
N ARG A 34 -4.47 -13.46 -5.29
CA ARG A 34 -3.53 -13.10 -6.36
C ARG A 34 -2.55 -12.06 -5.84
N ALA A 35 -1.25 -12.30 -5.99
CA ALA A 35 -0.22 -11.39 -5.53
C ALA A 35 0.55 -10.79 -6.72
N MET A 36 0.73 -9.47 -6.72
CA MET A 36 1.60 -8.79 -7.67
C MET A 36 2.44 -7.73 -6.96
N ALA A 37 3.70 -7.58 -7.37
CA ALA A 37 4.57 -6.51 -6.92
C ALA A 37 5.01 -5.68 -8.13
N ILE A 38 5.23 -4.39 -7.93
CA ILE A 38 5.70 -3.49 -8.99
C ILE A 38 6.98 -2.78 -8.55
N ASP A 39 7.81 -2.41 -9.51
CA ASP A 39 8.91 -1.49 -9.30
C ASP A 39 8.40 -0.05 -9.43
N LEU A 40 8.58 0.75 -8.38
CA LEU A 40 8.25 2.17 -8.40
C LEU A 40 9.24 2.94 -9.28
N PRO A 41 8.86 4.09 -9.85
CA PRO A 41 9.75 4.90 -10.67
C PRO A 41 11.14 5.14 -10.08
N GLY A 42 12.18 4.77 -10.82
CA GLY A 42 13.59 4.91 -10.43
C GLY A 42 14.15 3.74 -9.62
N TYR A 43 13.42 2.63 -9.52
CA TYR A 43 13.83 1.42 -8.82
C TYR A 43 13.73 0.19 -9.72
N GLY A 44 14.57 -0.81 -9.45
CA GLY A 44 14.61 -2.05 -10.20
C GLY A 44 14.71 -1.79 -11.71
N ASP A 45 13.75 -2.33 -12.45
CA ASP A 45 13.69 -2.21 -13.90
C ASP A 45 12.80 -1.04 -14.40
N THR A 46 12.19 -0.26 -13.49
CA THR A 46 11.36 0.89 -13.84
C THR A 46 12.20 2.18 -13.89
N PRO A 47 12.30 2.85 -15.05
CA PRO A 47 13.02 4.12 -15.17
C PRO A 47 12.48 5.20 -14.22
N ALA A 48 13.36 6.11 -13.82
CA ALA A 48 12.95 7.30 -13.06
C ALA A 48 12.06 8.19 -13.92
N LEU A 49 11.02 8.76 -13.30
CA LEU A 49 10.22 9.81 -13.94
C LEU A 49 10.95 11.16 -13.81
N PRO A 50 10.95 12.00 -14.86
CA PRO A 50 11.68 13.28 -14.86
C PRO A 50 11.13 14.30 -13.85
N TYR A 51 9.88 14.12 -13.42
CA TYR A 51 9.23 14.87 -12.36
C TYR A 51 8.16 13.97 -11.71
N SER A 52 7.91 14.16 -10.42
CA SER A 52 6.79 13.50 -9.74
C SER A 52 6.24 14.38 -8.63
N ASP A 53 4.99 14.81 -8.82
CA ASP A 53 4.18 15.39 -7.75
C ASP A 53 3.24 14.32 -7.15
N ASN A 54 2.46 14.71 -6.15
CA ASN A 54 1.48 13.81 -5.54
C ASN A 54 0.37 13.39 -6.51
N ASN A 55 0.04 14.21 -7.52
CA ASN A 55 -0.96 13.84 -8.53
C ASN A 55 -0.47 12.66 -9.36
N MET A 56 0.73 12.75 -9.91
CA MET A 56 1.33 11.70 -10.74
C MET A 56 1.55 10.42 -9.96
N ARG A 57 1.99 10.51 -8.70
CA ARG A 57 2.14 9.33 -7.84
C ARG A 57 0.80 8.63 -7.58
N SER A 58 -0.24 9.41 -7.33
CA SER A 58 -1.61 8.91 -7.16
C SER A 58 -2.13 8.22 -8.43
N GLU A 59 -1.95 8.86 -9.60
CA GLU A 59 -2.36 8.32 -10.90
C GLU A 59 -1.59 7.05 -11.30
N LEU A 60 -0.31 6.95 -10.94
CA LEU A 60 0.47 5.73 -11.15
C LEU A 60 -0.14 4.54 -10.40
N VAL A 61 -0.45 4.71 -9.11
CA VAL A 61 -1.07 3.65 -8.32
C VAL A 61 -2.48 3.33 -8.83
N ARG A 62 -3.28 4.34 -9.23
CA ARG A 62 -4.58 4.12 -9.88
C ARG A 62 -4.44 3.26 -11.13
N THR A 63 -3.50 3.60 -12.01
CA THR A 63 -3.25 2.85 -13.26
C THR A 63 -2.87 1.40 -12.98
N VAL A 64 -2.05 1.15 -11.96
CA VAL A 64 -1.69 -0.22 -11.53
C VAL A 64 -2.92 -0.97 -11.03
N VAL A 65 -3.73 -0.34 -10.18
CA VAL A 65 -4.97 -0.93 -9.68
C VAL A 65 -5.93 -1.24 -10.82
N GLU A 66 -6.07 -0.35 -11.81
CA GLU A 66 -6.91 -0.54 -13.01
C GLU A 66 -6.38 -1.63 -13.96
N ALA A 67 -5.08 -1.69 -14.16
CA ALA A 67 -4.44 -2.75 -14.94
C ALA A 67 -4.64 -4.12 -14.27
N ALA A 68 -4.61 -4.18 -12.94
CA ALA A 68 -5.04 -5.34 -12.19
C ALA A 68 -6.56 -5.58 -12.37
N TRP A 69 -7.36 -4.51 -12.41
CA TRP A 69 -8.84 -4.46 -12.45
C TRP A 69 -9.50 -5.10 -13.66
N ALA A 70 -8.84 -5.20 -14.82
CA ALA A 70 -9.39 -5.90 -15.99
C ALA A 70 -9.85 -7.35 -15.67
N ARG A 71 -9.43 -7.90 -14.51
CA ARG A 71 -9.86 -9.19 -13.97
C ARG A 71 -10.47 -9.12 -12.55
N VAL A 72 -10.93 -7.96 -12.08
CA VAL A 72 -11.36 -7.74 -10.68
C VAL A 72 -12.77 -7.16 -10.66
N ASN A 73 -13.65 -7.84 -9.92
CA ASN A 73 -14.89 -7.28 -9.40
C ASN A 73 -14.99 -7.79 -7.95
N ALA A 74 -13.89 -7.62 -7.21
CA ALA A 74 -13.54 -8.30 -5.96
C ALA A 74 -12.58 -7.44 -5.12
N THR A 75 -12.33 -7.89 -3.88
CA THR A 75 -11.41 -7.34 -2.89
C THR A 75 -10.02 -6.99 -3.46
N VAL A 76 -9.58 -5.74 -3.22
CA VAL A 76 -8.23 -5.25 -3.57
C VAL A 76 -7.50 -4.78 -2.32
N VAL A 77 -6.31 -5.33 -2.10
CA VAL A 77 -5.44 -5.02 -0.96
C VAL A 77 -4.21 -4.29 -1.48
N LEU A 78 -3.91 -3.12 -0.94
CA LEU A 78 -2.64 -2.41 -1.21
C LEU A 78 -1.70 -2.54 -0.02
N VAL A 79 -0.50 -3.08 -0.26
CA VAL A 79 0.57 -3.21 0.73
C VAL A 79 1.63 -2.14 0.47
N SER A 80 1.87 -1.26 1.45
CA SER A 80 2.72 -0.08 1.28
C SER A 80 3.72 0.06 2.43
N PRO A 81 4.97 -0.43 2.25
CA PRO A 81 6.04 -0.22 3.20
C PRO A 81 6.79 1.11 3.03
N SER A 82 7.13 1.78 4.14
CA SER A 82 8.13 2.86 4.19
C SER A 82 7.95 3.92 3.09
N MET A 83 8.95 4.08 2.20
CA MET A 83 8.95 5.06 1.12
C MET A 83 7.68 5.05 0.25
N SER A 84 7.08 3.87 0.03
CA SER A 84 5.89 3.77 -0.81
C SER A 84 4.68 4.52 -0.25
N GLY A 85 4.72 4.97 1.01
CA GLY A 85 3.81 5.96 1.58
C GLY A 85 3.66 7.24 0.72
N ARG A 86 4.75 7.67 0.04
CA ARG A 86 4.71 8.80 -0.91
C ARG A 86 3.78 8.58 -2.10
N TYR A 87 3.45 7.32 -2.40
CA TYR A 87 2.55 6.92 -3.48
C TYR A 87 1.18 6.52 -2.92
N SER A 88 1.15 5.70 -1.88
CA SER A 88 -0.11 5.20 -1.33
C SER A 88 -0.96 6.28 -0.67
N ILE A 89 -0.36 7.29 -0.01
CA ILE A 89 -1.13 8.35 0.66
C ILE A 89 -1.87 9.24 -0.35
N PRO A 90 -1.20 9.85 -1.36
CA PRO A 90 -1.92 10.59 -2.41
C PRO A 90 -2.94 9.75 -3.18
N PHE A 91 -2.69 8.44 -3.31
CA PHE A 91 -3.64 7.51 -3.89
C PHE A 91 -4.88 7.31 -3.00
N LEU A 92 -4.71 7.07 -1.70
CA LEU A 92 -5.81 6.90 -0.74
C LEU A 92 -6.70 8.15 -0.67
N ASP A 93 -6.10 9.33 -0.79
CA ASP A 93 -6.86 10.58 -0.89
C ASP A 93 -7.79 10.60 -2.09
N ARG A 94 -7.30 10.27 -3.28
CA ARG A 94 -8.08 10.51 -4.50
C ARG A 94 -8.92 9.32 -4.95
N HIS A 95 -8.37 8.14 -4.73
CA HIS A 95 -8.77 6.90 -5.38
C HIS A 95 -8.92 5.75 -4.38
N GLY A 96 -8.86 6.03 -3.07
CA GLY A 96 -8.86 5.01 -2.02
C GLY A 96 -10.08 4.08 -2.03
N VAL A 97 -11.23 4.52 -2.56
CA VAL A 97 -12.44 3.71 -2.76
C VAL A 97 -12.25 2.53 -3.71
N MET A 98 -11.16 2.49 -4.47
CA MET A 98 -10.78 1.34 -5.30
C MET A 98 -10.20 0.19 -4.46
N LEU A 99 -9.87 0.42 -3.19
CA LEU A 99 -9.37 -0.61 -2.28
C LEU A 99 -10.48 -1.11 -1.36
N THR A 100 -10.35 -2.36 -0.94
CA THR A 100 -11.05 -2.87 0.24
C THR A 100 -10.16 -2.86 1.47
N SER A 101 -8.84 -2.94 1.30
CA SER A 101 -7.92 -2.95 2.43
C SER A 101 -6.58 -2.30 2.12
N TYR A 102 -6.00 -1.69 3.15
CA TYR A 102 -4.70 -1.02 3.12
C TYR A 102 -3.79 -1.59 4.22
N VAL A 103 -2.69 -2.24 3.83
CA VAL A 103 -1.68 -2.75 4.76
C VAL A 103 -0.50 -1.78 4.74
N ALA A 104 -0.44 -0.95 5.77
CA ALA A 104 0.56 0.08 5.97
C ALA A 104 1.73 -0.47 6.79
N VAL A 105 2.88 -0.73 6.16
CA VAL A 105 4.07 -1.22 6.88
C VAL A 105 5.03 -0.05 7.13
N ALA A 106 4.83 0.67 8.22
CA ALA A 106 5.56 1.90 8.53
C ALA A 106 5.70 2.89 7.35
N PRO A 107 4.63 3.25 6.61
CA PRO A 107 4.72 4.17 5.49
C PRO A 107 5.08 5.58 5.95
N ILE A 108 5.88 6.27 5.14
CA ILE A 108 6.16 7.70 5.35
C ILE A 108 5.01 8.58 4.86
N GLY A 109 4.90 9.78 5.43
CA GLY A 109 3.93 10.80 5.02
C GLY A 109 2.63 10.79 5.82
N VAL A 110 2.41 9.80 6.70
CA VAL A 110 1.20 9.72 7.54
C VAL A 110 1.12 10.89 8.51
N ARG A 111 2.25 11.29 9.09
CA ARG A 111 2.33 12.44 10.01
C ARG A 111 1.73 13.71 9.42
N ASP A 112 2.02 13.98 8.16
CA ASP A 112 1.61 15.21 7.46
C ASP A 112 0.28 15.02 6.70
N TRP A 113 -0.30 13.82 6.75
CA TRP A 113 -1.54 13.47 6.08
C TRP A 113 -2.76 13.80 6.93
N GLY A 114 -3.69 14.59 6.41
CA GLY A 114 -4.95 14.95 7.08
C GLY A 114 -5.97 13.80 7.19
N GLY A 115 -5.76 12.72 6.46
CA GLY A 115 -6.68 11.59 6.36
C GLY A 115 -7.33 11.48 4.99
N PRO A 116 -7.87 10.29 4.66
CA PRO A 116 -8.52 10.05 3.40
C PRO A 116 -9.89 10.75 3.34
N TRP A 117 -10.48 10.84 2.14
CA TRP A 117 -11.86 11.30 1.99
C TRP A 117 -12.85 10.38 2.69
N GLU A 118 -14.03 10.93 3.02
CA GLU A 118 -15.03 10.29 3.86
C GLU A 118 -15.41 8.87 3.41
N ASP A 119 -15.60 8.64 2.10
CA ASP A 119 -15.91 7.31 1.59
C ASP A 119 -14.77 6.31 1.80
N THR A 120 -13.52 6.71 1.53
CA THR A 120 -12.34 5.88 1.79
C THR A 120 -12.18 5.59 3.28
N HIS A 121 -12.36 6.61 4.14
CA HIS A 121 -12.32 6.49 5.60
C HIS A 121 -13.28 5.41 6.13
N LYS A 122 -14.50 5.37 5.58
CA LYS A 122 -15.56 4.45 6.02
C LYS A 122 -15.41 3.04 5.45
N ARG A 123 -14.95 2.90 4.20
CA ARG A 123 -14.99 1.63 3.44
C ARG A 123 -13.71 0.81 3.54
N VAL A 124 -12.54 1.47 3.64
CA VAL A 124 -11.25 0.76 3.59
C VAL A 124 -10.88 0.26 4.97
N CYS A 125 -10.59 -1.04 5.06
CA CYS A 125 -10.00 -1.65 6.25
C CYS A 125 -8.49 -1.40 6.28
N ALA A 126 -7.96 -0.74 7.31
CA ALA A 126 -6.54 -0.43 7.42
C ALA A 126 -5.84 -1.30 8.48
N LEU A 127 -4.68 -1.86 8.12
CA LEU A 127 -3.79 -2.54 9.05
C LEU A 127 -2.46 -1.81 9.10
N ALA A 128 -2.16 -1.21 10.25
CA ALA A 128 -0.87 -0.61 10.58
C ALA A 128 0.09 -1.70 11.09
N VAL A 129 1.21 -1.93 10.41
CA VAL A 129 2.26 -2.89 10.80
C VAL A 129 3.57 -2.15 11.05
N TYR A 130 4.11 -2.29 12.26
CA TYR A 130 5.30 -1.53 12.70
C TYR A 130 6.16 -2.39 13.63
N GLY A 131 7.49 -2.23 13.52
CA GLY A 131 8.41 -2.79 14.50
C GLY A 131 8.39 -1.96 15.78
N SER A 132 8.48 -2.60 16.95
CA SER A 132 8.43 -1.90 18.25
C SER A 132 9.55 -0.88 18.44
N LYS A 133 10.67 -1.03 17.71
CA LYS A 133 11.83 -0.13 17.72
C LYS A 133 11.84 0.87 16.55
N ASP A 134 10.79 0.89 15.73
CA ASP A 134 10.70 1.82 14.59
C ASP A 134 10.39 3.24 15.09
N ALA A 135 11.11 4.24 14.59
CA ALA A 135 10.84 5.64 14.90
C ALA A 135 9.47 6.11 14.40
N LEU A 136 8.85 5.38 13.46
CA LEU A 136 7.53 5.68 12.89
C LEU A 136 6.36 5.10 13.69
N VAL A 137 6.58 4.50 14.87
CA VAL A 137 5.49 4.01 15.75
C VAL A 137 4.38 5.07 15.99
N PRO A 138 4.67 6.37 16.22
CA PRO A 138 3.62 7.39 16.37
C PRO A 138 2.71 7.53 15.13
N ASP A 139 3.27 7.29 13.94
CA ASP A 139 2.52 7.35 12.67
C ASP A 139 1.53 6.17 12.58
N ALA A 140 1.83 5.02 13.19
CA ALA A 140 0.90 3.89 13.29
C ALA A 140 -0.38 4.27 14.03
N GLU A 141 -0.23 4.92 15.17
CA GLU A 141 -1.35 5.34 16.01
C GLU A 141 -2.19 6.41 15.33
N ARG A 142 -1.52 7.33 14.63
CA ARG A 142 -2.20 8.31 13.78
C ARG A 142 -3.01 7.59 12.70
N LEU A 143 -2.40 6.66 11.96
CA LEU A 143 -3.05 5.94 10.88
C LEU A 143 -4.33 5.23 11.33
N THR A 144 -4.31 4.58 12.51
CA THR A 144 -5.50 3.92 13.04
C THR A 144 -6.66 4.88 13.32
N LYS A 145 -6.39 6.18 13.55
CA LYS A 145 -7.43 7.19 13.75
C LYS A 145 -7.97 7.76 12.42
N LEU A 146 -7.27 7.55 11.31
CA LEU A 146 -7.65 8.07 9.99
C LEU A 146 -8.64 7.17 9.25
N PHE A 147 -8.91 5.95 9.74
CA PHE A 147 -9.85 5.00 9.14
C PHE A 147 -10.85 4.52 10.19
N GLN A 148 -12.11 4.33 9.79
CA GLN A 148 -13.15 3.82 10.68
C GLN A 148 -12.92 2.36 11.07
N ASN A 149 -12.39 1.56 10.13
CA ASN A 149 -12.08 0.15 10.34
C ASN A 149 -10.56 -0.02 10.30
N SER A 150 -9.92 -0.03 11.47
CA SER A 150 -8.46 -0.11 11.53
C SER A 150 -7.92 -0.91 12.71
N TRP A 151 -6.74 -1.49 12.50
CA TRP A 151 -6.01 -2.25 13.50
C TRP A 151 -4.51 -1.94 13.43
N LYS A 152 -3.79 -2.26 14.51
CA LYS A 152 -2.33 -2.23 14.53
C LYS A 152 -1.76 -3.58 14.93
N ALA A 153 -0.68 -3.97 14.28
CA ALA A 153 0.18 -5.08 14.64
C ALA A 153 1.57 -4.53 14.97
N ALA A 154 2.03 -4.77 16.19
CA ALA A 154 3.39 -4.45 16.62
C ALA A 154 4.18 -5.75 16.71
N GLU A 155 5.34 -5.81 16.07
CA GLU A 155 6.23 -6.97 16.14
C GLU A 155 7.50 -6.59 16.92
N GLU A 156 7.89 -7.45 17.86
CA GLU A 156 9.19 -7.34 18.52
C GLU A 156 10.25 -7.85 17.55
N ALA A 157 10.97 -6.93 16.91
CA ALA A 157 12.14 -7.21 16.09
C ALA A 157 13.44 -7.00 16.88
#